data_AF-A0A9D1J339-F1
#
_entry.id   AF-A0A9D1J339-F1
#
_cell.length_a   1.000
_cell.length_b   1.000
_cell.length_c   1.000
_cell.angle_alpha   90.00
_cell.angle_beta   90.00
_cell.angle_gamma   90.00
#
_symmetry.space_group_name_H-M   'P 1'
#
loop_
_entity.id
_entity.type
_entity.pdbx_description
1 polymer ?
#
loop_
_entity_poly.entity_id
_entity_poly.type
_entity_poly.pdbx_seq_one_letter_code
_entity_poly.pdbx_strand_id
1 'polypeptide(L)'
;MKEAIKNNKKIIIIGIVIIVLLLLGIAFAYLTTTLHGDKEYLVRAGSLGLRLEESNELTLEKQIPLEDSEGMKLDDFNFSLINEGNIDTDFTIYLDDIELDEGETRMPDSAIRYSLTKDNVVGNASDLTSMGVNPNRVVDTGTVAVDETINYTLRIWIDYDATTEEASGKTFKGKLRVVATQPVGEKVSDVVLENLGDNESTYDDDVDTFITGTDPNNYIWYSGKLWRAVSVNNEAKTTKLVTQWNISAIDYSSGSTAFEGSYMEDWLNDTSVDGFLGNLRDYENFIVTDAVWDATLDATRLGSITRPNGEATVTDAVGLLNMYEYQSSNNGGTNGYLNNGLIWWTLTPYSTSSVRYVYSDGGASFNTSASAYGVRPSINLKSSVKIVDGDGTIDNPYRLNGDNDTNLSGTLLSSRYSGEYIKFGNDENNLYRIVSHENGTGTKIVSAEPLKSSGTFITSAFGSNTSFSSSNTIGAFLNGDYLTNYVDSSYSSMIEDNTTWYLGTVGSGTSYKLAKYTDTNMSGYAKSTNAKVGLLRLGELMSGQFDRYGNNTSYWTLTPYSTSNVRRVSNNGSANYNSPSSSSYGVRPSVNLKSNAQIVNGDGTLNSPFEIQLGG
;
A
#
# COMPACT_ATOMS: atom_id res chain seq x y z
N MET A 1 50.63 24.34 -10.62
CA MET A 1 49.90 23.90 -11.83
C MET A 1 48.79 22.88 -11.53
N LYS A 2 49.00 21.86 -10.66
CA LYS A 2 47.95 20.88 -10.28
C LYS A 2 46.77 21.44 -9.45
N GLU A 3 46.98 22.45 -8.62
CA GLU A 3 45.90 23.09 -7.82
C GLU A 3 44.95 23.95 -8.65
N ALA A 4 45.48 24.74 -9.60
CA ALA A 4 44.67 25.55 -10.51
C ALA A 4 43.76 24.69 -11.42
N ILE A 5 44.22 23.50 -11.81
CA ILE A 5 43.43 22.54 -12.61
C ILE A 5 42.33 21.88 -11.77
N LYS A 6 42.54 21.66 -10.46
CA LYS A 6 41.57 21.05 -9.55
C LYS A 6 40.42 22.01 -9.21
N ASN A 7 40.71 23.30 -9.03
CA ASN A 7 39.68 24.33 -8.83
C ASN A 7 38.84 24.57 -10.08
N ASN A 8 39.43 24.57 -11.27
CA ASN A 8 38.67 24.71 -12.52
C ASN A 8 37.73 23.53 -12.79
N LYS A 9 38.12 22.28 -12.44
CA LYS A 9 37.21 21.12 -12.53
C LYS A 9 36.02 21.22 -11.57
N LYS A 10 36.22 21.70 -10.34
CA LYS A 10 35.12 21.94 -9.39
C LYS A 10 34.15 23.00 -9.90
N ILE A 11 34.65 24.10 -10.48
CA ILE A 11 33.82 25.16 -11.05
C ILE A 11 33.02 24.66 -12.25
N ILE A 12 33.61 23.83 -13.11
CA ILE A 12 32.92 23.22 -14.26
C ILE A 12 31.83 22.24 -13.80
N ILE A 13 32.10 21.39 -12.79
CA ILE A 13 31.10 20.45 -12.24
C ILE A 13 29.93 21.21 -11.61
N ILE A 14 30.22 22.25 -10.80
CA ILE A 14 29.16 23.09 -10.20
C ILE A 14 28.34 23.80 -11.29
N GLY A 15 28.99 24.29 -12.36
CA GLY A 15 28.31 24.87 -13.50
C GLY A 15 27.38 23.88 -14.20
N ILE A 16 27.81 22.63 -14.41
CA ILE A 16 26.98 21.58 -15.02
C ILE A 16 25.80 21.22 -14.11
N VAL A 17 26.01 21.08 -12.80
CA VAL A 17 24.93 20.80 -11.83
C VAL A 17 23.91 21.93 -11.81
N ILE A 18 24.33 23.19 -11.85
CA ILE A 18 23.42 24.34 -11.91
C ILE A 18 22.64 24.37 -13.23
N ILE A 19 23.27 24.05 -14.36
CA ILE A 19 22.59 23.96 -15.66
C ILE A 19 21.59 22.80 -15.66
N VAL A 20 21.94 21.64 -15.10
CA VAL A 20 21.01 20.50 -14.97
C VAL A 20 19.86 20.85 -14.04
N LEU A 21 20.09 21.50 -12.90
CA LEU A 21 19.02 21.97 -12.00
C LEU A 21 18.14 23.05 -12.64
N LEU A 22 18.70 23.94 -13.46
CA LEU A 22 17.94 24.90 -14.25
C LEU A 22 17.13 24.22 -15.35
N LEU A 23 17.69 23.23 -16.04
CA LEU A 23 16.98 22.46 -17.07
C LEU A 23 15.88 21.58 -16.45
N LEU A 24 16.11 20.99 -15.28
CA LEU A 24 15.10 20.26 -14.50
C LEU A 24 14.03 21.19 -13.96
N GLY A 25 14.39 22.39 -13.49
CA GLY A 25 13.43 23.41 -13.05
C GLY A 25 12.58 23.95 -14.20
N ILE A 26 13.18 24.16 -15.38
CA ILE A 26 12.46 24.52 -16.60
C ILE A 26 11.58 23.35 -17.05
N ALA A 27 12.09 22.12 -17.08
CA ALA A 27 11.31 20.93 -17.44
C ALA A 27 10.12 20.71 -16.48
N PHE A 28 10.34 20.83 -15.17
CA PHE A 28 9.29 20.73 -14.15
C PHE A 28 8.23 21.84 -14.29
N ALA A 29 8.65 23.09 -14.56
CA ALA A 29 7.74 24.19 -14.88
C ALA A 29 7.03 24.02 -16.24
N TYR A 30 7.61 23.25 -17.17
CA TYR A 30 6.96 22.86 -18.43
C TYR A 30 5.96 21.69 -18.24
N LEU A 31 6.15 20.84 -17.23
CA LEU A 31 5.35 19.64 -16.97
C LEU A 31 4.23 19.85 -15.95
N THR A 32 4.32 20.89 -15.11
CA THR A 32 3.31 21.22 -14.11
C THR A 32 2.85 22.64 -14.33
N THR A 33 1.54 22.84 -14.50
CA THR A 33 0.95 24.17 -14.56
C THR A 33 -0.16 24.32 -13.53
N THR A 34 -0.19 25.49 -12.91
CA THR A 34 -1.17 25.85 -11.89
C THR A 34 -2.04 26.99 -12.42
N LEU A 35 -3.32 26.71 -12.66
CA LEU A 35 -4.31 27.72 -13.02
C LEU A 35 -4.93 28.27 -11.73
N HIS A 36 -5.08 29.59 -11.59
CA HIS A 36 -5.82 30.21 -10.49
C HIS A 36 -7.03 30.93 -11.08
N GLY A 37 -8.24 30.73 -10.53
CA GLY A 37 -9.47 31.38 -11.03
C GLY A 37 -9.40 32.91 -11.05
N ASP A 38 -9.66 33.48 -12.23
CA ASP A 38 -10.10 34.86 -12.52
C ASP A 38 -10.32 34.98 -14.06
N LYS A 39 -11.51 34.53 -14.50
CA LYS A 39 -12.20 34.80 -15.77
C LYS A 39 -11.65 34.29 -17.12
N GLU A 40 -10.44 33.76 -17.23
CA GLU A 40 -10.00 32.83 -18.29
C GLU A 40 -8.50 32.58 -18.11
N TYR A 41 -8.10 31.34 -17.81
CA TYR A 41 -6.68 30.97 -17.81
C TYR A 41 -6.40 29.90 -18.86
N LEU A 42 -5.80 30.35 -19.95
CA LEU A 42 -5.20 29.49 -20.96
C LEU A 42 -3.70 29.38 -20.66
N VAL A 43 -3.22 28.20 -20.29
CA VAL A 43 -1.77 27.93 -20.27
C VAL A 43 -1.43 26.92 -21.35
N ARG A 44 -0.52 27.30 -22.24
CA ARG A 44 0.05 26.46 -23.30
C ARG A 44 1.48 26.11 -22.96
N ALA A 45 1.76 24.84 -22.70
CA ALA A 45 3.11 24.33 -22.52
C ALA A 45 3.26 22.98 -23.26
N GLY A 46 3.97 22.96 -24.39
CA GLY A 46 4.11 21.74 -25.20
C GLY A 46 2.76 21.23 -25.73
N SER A 47 2.43 19.96 -25.47
CA SER A 47 1.15 19.31 -25.80
C SER A 47 0.05 19.53 -24.74
N LEU A 48 0.33 20.26 -23.66
CA LEU A 48 -0.61 20.56 -22.58
C LEU A 48 -1.47 21.76 -22.99
N GLY A 49 -2.78 21.53 -23.09
CA GLY A 49 -3.78 22.56 -23.23
C GLY A 49 -4.93 22.24 -22.29
N LEU A 50 -4.90 22.77 -21.07
CA LEU A 50 -6.06 22.72 -20.19
C LEU A 50 -6.59 24.12 -19.97
N ARG A 51 -7.91 24.23 -20.07
CA ARG A 51 -8.65 25.46 -19.82
C ARG A 51 -9.68 25.17 -18.74
N LEU A 52 -9.59 25.92 -17.65
CA LEU A 52 -10.64 26.03 -16.66
C LEU A 52 -11.54 27.20 -17.05
N GLU A 53 -12.80 26.92 -17.33
CA GLU A 53 -13.83 27.95 -17.53
C GLU A 53 -14.72 28.02 -16.28
N GLU A 54 -14.89 29.21 -15.72
CA GLU A 54 -15.78 29.47 -14.59
C GLU A 54 -16.90 30.40 -15.08
N SER A 55 -18.16 30.03 -14.88
CA SER A 55 -19.28 30.89 -15.31
C SER A 55 -19.75 31.85 -14.21
N ASN A 56 -19.53 31.49 -12.94
CA ASN A 56 -19.98 32.21 -11.75
C ASN A 56 -18.78 32.45 -10.80
N GLU A 57 -18.95 33.26 -9.74
CA GLU A 57 -17.93 33.50 -8.70
C GLU A 57 -18.28 32.69 -7.43
N LEU A 58 -17.29 32.05 -6.78
CA LEU A 58 -17.54 31.21 -5.60
C LEU A 58 -17.45 32.04 -4.31
N THR A 59 -18.57 32.64 -3.93
CA THR A 59 -18.71 33.38 -2.67
C THR A 59 -19.95 32.91 -1.92
N LEU A 60 -19.78 32.62 -0.63
CA LEU A 60 -20.91 32.37 0.27
C LEU A 60 -21.19 33.65 1.07
N GLU A 61 -22.19 34.41 0.62
CA GLU A 61 -22.66 35.61 1.32
C GLU A 61 -23.77 35.27 2.32
N LYS A 62 -23.70 35.86 3.51
CA LYS A 62 -24.72 35.95 4.58
C LYS A 62 -25.97 35.07 4.38
N GLN A 63 -25.76 33.77 4.49
CA GLN A 63 -26.80 32.76 4.45
C GLN A 63 -27.24 32.42 5.88
N ILE A 64 -28.48 31.96 6.05
CA ILE A 64 -28.88 31.24 7.27
C ILE A 64 -28.55 29.75 7.12
N PRO A 65 -28.21 29.03 8.21
CA PRO A 65 -28.04 27.58 8.20
C PRO A 65 -29.17 26.85 7.44
N LEU A 66 -28.83 25.93 6.55
CA LEU A 66 -29.79 25.19 5.70
C LEU A 66 -29.64 23.68 5.83
N GLU A 67 -30.77 22.97 5.82
CA GLU A 67 -30.77 21.52 5.60
C GLU A 67 -30.27 21.19 4.19
N ASP A 68 -29.62 20.03 4.03
CA ASP A 68 -29.10 19.57 2.73
C ASP A 68 -30.14 19.60 1.61
N SER A 69 -31.40 19.28 1.92
CA SER A 69 -32.49 19.29 0.93
C SER A 69 -32.78 20.67 0.35
N GLU A 70 -32.49 21.74 1.10
CA GLU A 70 -32.58 23.13 0.65
C GLU A 70 -31.25 23.62 0.08
N GLY A 71 -30.11 23.24 0.69
CA GLY A 71 -28.77 23.54 0.18
C GLY A 71 -28.53 23.05 -1.25
N MET A 72 -29.05 21.87 -1.59
CA MET A 72 -28.98 21.31 -2.94
C MET A 72 -29.78 22.09 -4.00
N LYS A 73 -30.64 23.04 -3.60
CA LYS A 73 -31.45 23.88 -4.51
C LYS A 73 -30.85 25.27 -4.76
N LEU A 74 -29.74 25.60 -4.10
CA LEU A 74 -29.10 26.90 -4.21
C LEU A 74 -28.48 27.13 -5.58
N ASP A 75 -28.14 28.41 -5.80
CA ASP A 75 -27.34 28.86 -6.92
C ASP A 75 -26.03 28.06 -7.00
N ASP A 76 -25.62 27.80 -8.23
CA ASP A 76 -24.60 26.84 -8.55
C ASP A 76 -23.31 27.51 -9.03
N PHE A 77 -22.17 27.02 -8.57
CA PHE A 77 -20.87 27.39 -9.12
C PHE A 77 -20.51 26.41 -10.24
N ASN A 78 -20.77 26.82 -11.47
CA ASN A 78 -20.49 26.02 -12.65
C ASN A 78 -19.09 26.31 -13.19
N PHE A 79 -18.34 25.24 -13.44
CA PHE A 79 -17.04 25.32 -14.11
C PHE A 79 -16.83 24.11 -15.01
N SER A 80 -15.99 24.28 -16.03
CA SER A 80 -15.66 23.22 -16.98
C SER A 80 -14.16 23.07 -17.11
N LEU A 81 -13.69 21.82 -17.19
CA LEU A 81 -12.31 21.50 -17.50
C LEU A 81 -12.23 20.94 -18.93
N ILE A 82 -11.58 21.69 -19.81
CA ILE A 82 -11.49 21.37 -21.24
C ILE A 82 -10.05 20.99 -21.57
N ASN A 83 -9.84 19.82 -22.18
CA ASN A 83 -8.54 19.42 -22.72
C ASN A 83 -8.41 19.80 -24.20
N GLU A 84 -7.77 20.94 -24.42
CA GLU A 84 -7.36 21.47 -25.73
C GLU A 84 -5.94 21.01 -26.13
N GLY A 85 -5.35 20.09 -25.36
CA GLY A 85 -4.07 19.47 -25.65
C GLY A 85 -4.16 18.37 -26.71
N ASN A 86 -3.03 17.73 -26.99
CA ASN A 86 -2.96 16.63 -27.97
C ASN A 86 -2.82 15.24 -27.32
N ILE A 87 -2.87 15.18 -25.98
CA ILE A 87 -2.82 13.96 -25.19
C ILE A 87 -3.83 14.03 -24.06
N ASP A 88 -4.35 12.89 -23.62
CA ASP A 88 -5.11 12.79 -22.37
C ASP A 88 -4.30 13.41 -21.25
N THR A 89 -4.91 14.16 -20.34
CA THR A 89 -4.20 14.91 -19.30
C THR A 89 -4.76 14.59 -17.92
N ASP A 90 -3.88 14.23 -16.98
CA ASP A 90 -4.25 14.02 -15.59
C ASP A 90 -4.37 15.38 -14.88
N PHE A 91 -5.36 15.54 -14.02
CA PHE A 91 -5.62 16.78 -13.32
C PHE A 91 -6.05 16.54 -11.88
N THR A 92 -5.76 17.53 -11.03
CA THR A 92 -6.36 17.70 -9.71
C THR A 92 -6.93 19.09 -9.60
N ILE A 93 -8.20 19.19 -9.19
CA ILE A 93 -8.89 20.44 -8.91
C ILE A 93 -8.88 20.67 -7.40
N TYR A 94 -8.38 21.81 -6.98
CA TYR A 94 -8.34 22.23 -5.59
C TYR A 94 -9.29 23.40 -5.34
N LEU A 95 -9.83 23.48 -4.13
CA LEU A 95 -10.56 24.64 -3.63
C LEU A 95 -9.70 25.38 -2.59
N ASP A 96 -9.11 26.47 -3.02
CA ASP A 96 -8.23 27.30 -2.19
C ASP A 96 -9.00 28.48 -1.58
N ASP A 97 -8.63 28.88 -0.38
CA ASP A 97 -9.16 30.10 0.24
C ASP A 97 -8.66 31.36 -0.51
N ILE A 98 -9.57 32.30 -0.76
CA ILE A 98 -9.23 33.68 -1.17
C ILE A 98 -9.02 34.53 0.08
N GLU A 99 -8.07 35.46 0.08
CA GLU A 99 -7.89 36.41 1.19
C GLU A 99 -9.18 37.20 1.47
N LEU A 100 -9.53 37.39 2.75
CA LEU A 100 -10.72 38.14 3.15
C LEU A 100 -10.46 39.65 3.23
N ASP A 101 -11.51 40.45 3.10
CA ASP A 101 -11.40 41.90 3.25
C ASP A 101 -11.13 42.31 4.71
N GLU A 102 -10.53 43.49 4.90
CA GLU A 102 -10.21 44.00 6.23
C GLU A 102 -11.49 44.10 7.11
N GLY A 103 -11.50 43.35 8.22
CA GLY A 103 -12.63 43.29 9.16
C GLY A 103 -13.57 42.09 8.99
N GLU A 104 -13.38 41.26 7.96
CA GLU A 104 -14.08 39.98 7.83
C GLU A 104 -13.41 38.86 8.65
N THR A 105 -14.19 37.89 9.11
CA THR A 105 -13.70 36.70 9.81
C THR A 105 -14.01 35.44 9.01
N ARG A 106 -13.05 34.53 8.86
CA ARG A 106 -13.21 33.28 8.11
C ARG A 106 -14.20 32.33 8.78
N MET A 107 -15.11 31.79 7.97
CA MET A 107 -15.95 30.66 8.35
C MET A 107 -15.12 29.37 8.42
N PRO A 108 -15.22 28.57 9.49
CA PRO A 108 -14.53 27.28 9.56
C PRO A 108 -15.17 26.27 8.61
N ASP A 109 -14.36 25.39 8.04
CA ASP A 109 -14.82 24.34 7.12
C ASP A 109 -15.86 23.40 7.74
N SER A 110 -15.82 23.21 9.07
CA SER A 110 -16.79 22.41 9.82
C SER A 110 -18.22 22.97 9.76
N ALA A 111 -18.40 24.23 9.34
CA ALA A 111 -19.70 24.87 9.21
C ALA A 111 -20.23 24.87 7.77
N ILE A 112 -19.50 24.25 6.84
CA ILE A 112 -19.78 24.33 5.41
C ILE A 112 -20.05 22.92 4.87
N ARG A 113 -21.19 22.79 4.18
CA ARG A 113 -21.57 21.62 3.40
C ARG A 113 -21.33 21.89 1.92
N TYR A 114 -21.08 20.84 1.15
CA TYR A 114 -20.98 20.94 -0.30
C TYR A 114 -21.62 19.75 -1.01
N SER A 115 -21.89 19.92 -2.30
CA SER A 115 -22.18 18.85 -3.25
C SER A 115 -21.49 19.16 -4.58
N LEU A 116 -20.83 18.17 -5.16
CA LEU A 116 -20.22 18.27 -6.48
C LEU A 116 -21.00 17.40 -7.48
N THR A 117 -21.55 18.03 -8.51
CA THR A 117 -22.07 17.31 -9.68
C THR A 117 -20.96 17.24 -10.73
N LYS A 118 -20.72 16.05 -11.28
CA LYS A 118 -19.77 15.81 -12.37
C LYS A 118 -20.55 15.31 -13.58
N ASP A 119 -20.54 16.08 -14.66
CA ASP A 119 -21.38 15.96 -15.83
C ASP A 119 -22.87 15.85 -15.45
N ASN A 120 -23.43 14.64 -15.49
CA ASN A 120 -24.84 14.38 -15.14
C ASN A 120 -25.01 13.62 -13.81
N VAL A 121 -23.91 13.34 -13.11
CA VAL A 121 -23.91 12.57 -11.85
C VAL A 121 -23.87 13.54 -10.67
N VAL A 122 -24.99 13.63 -9.95
CA VAL A 122 -25.12 14.50 -8.78
C VAL A 122 -24.48 13.84 -7.56
N GLY A 123 -23.47 14.48 -6.98
CA GLY A 123 -22.86 14.04 -5.73
C GLY A 123 -23.74 14.30 -4.52
N ASN A 124 -23.59 13.47 -3.49
CA ASN A 124 -24.26 13.66 -2.21
C ASN A 124 -23.76 14.92 -1.48
N ALA A 125 -24.57 15.44 -0.57
CA ALA A 125 -24.14 16.46 0.36
C ALA A 125 -23.08 15.90 1.34
N SER A 126 -21.99 16.63 1.55
CA SER A 126 -20.87 16.23 2.42
C SER A 126 -20.26 17.45 3.12
N ASP A 127 -19.53 17.21 4.21
CA ASP A 127 -18.83 18.27 4.95
C ASP A 127 -17.62 18.74 4.17
N LEU A 128 -17.36 20.05 4.13
CA LEU A 128 -16.20 20.59 3.39
C LEU A 128 -14.86 20.01 3.90
N THR A 129 -14.81 19.62 5.17
CA THR A 129 -13.64 18.98 5.78
C THR A 129 -13.29 17.63 5.15
N SER A 130 -14.23 16.97 4.45
CA SER A 130 -13.95 15.72 3.73
C SER A 130 -13.05 15.92 2.51
N MET A 131 -12.99 17.14 1.95
CA MET A 131 -12.05 17.49 0.87
C MET A 131 -10.60 17.63 1.35
N GLY A 132 -10.37 17.66 2.67
CA GLY A 132 -9.07 17.95 3.27
C GLY A 132 -8.99 19.36 3.85
N VAL A 133 -7.76 19.88 3.99
CA VAL A 133 -7.49 21.20 4.58
C VAL A 133 -6.83 22.13 3.55
N ASN A 134 -7.21 23.40 3.52
CA ASN A 134 -6.58 24.42 2.67
C ASN A 134 -5.07 24.56 2.97
N PRO A 135 -4.16 24.68 1.97
CA PRO A 135 -4.38 24.83 0.53
C PRO A 135 -4.49 23.53 -0.30
N ASN A 136 -4.98 22.44 0.25
CA ASN A 136 -5.08 21.14 -0.43
C ASN A 136 -6.48 20.51 -0.32
N ARG A 137 -7.55 21.31 -0.35
CA ARG A 137 -8.91 20.76 -0.46
C ARG A 137 -9.11 20.22 -1.87
N VAL A 138 -9.19 18.91 -2.04
CA VAL A 138 -9.36 18.27 -3.36
C VAL A 138 -10.84 18.23 -3.72
N VAL A 139 -11.22 18.91 -4.80
CA VAL A 139 -12.58 18.90 -5.36
C VAL A 139 -12.79 17.67 -6.23
N ASP A 140 -11.88 17.42 -7.17
CA ASP A 140 -11.88 16.23 -8.02
C ASP A 140 -10.47 15.93 -8.53
N THR A 141 -10.25 14.67 -8.92
CA THR A 141 -9.04 14.22 -9.61
C THR A 141 -9.43 13.26 -10.73
N GLY A 142 -8.64 13.22 -11.80
CA GLY A 142 -8.87 12.27 -12.87
C GLY A 142 -8.03 12.55 -14.10
N THR A 143 -8.49 11.99 -15.22
CA THR A 143 -7.91 12.19 -16.54
C THR A 143 -9.00 12.74 -17.45
N VAL A 144 -8.69 13.79 -18.21
CA VAL A 144 -9.55 14.31 -19.27
C VAL A 144 -8.92 13.97 -20.62
N ALA A 145 -9.66 13.26 -21.48
CA ALA A 145 -9.14 12.82 -22.77
C ALA A 145 -9.00 13.99 -23.75
N VAL A 146 -8.26 13.80 -24.85
CA VAL A 146 -8.11 14.82 -25.90
C VAL A 146 -9.48 15.27 -26.42
N ASP A 147 -9.66 16.59 -26.57
CA ASP A 147 -10.89 17.23 -27.04
C ASP A 147 -12.14 16.99 -26.16
N GLU A 148 -11.97 16.38 -24.98
CA GLU A 148 -13.06 16.18 -24.02
C GLU A 148 -13.22 17.39 -23.07
N THR A 149 -14.44 17.54 -22.58
CA THR A 149 -14.83 18.55 -21.58
C THR A 149 -15.56 17.88 -20.45
N ILE A 150 -15.06 18.07 -19.23
CA ILE A 150 -15.77 17.64 -18.01
C ILE A 150 -16.48 18.86 -17.43
N ASN A 151 -17.78 18.73 -17.22
CA ASN A 151 -18.61 19.79 -16.65
C ASN A 151 -18.80 19.55 -15.15
N TYR A 152 -18.66 20.59 -14.36
CA TYR A 152 -18.85 20.53 -12.92
C TYR A 152 -19.84 21.56 -12.44
N THR A 153 -20.60 21.14 -11.42
CA THR A 153 -21.42 22.04 -10.63
C THR A 153 -21.11 21.86 -9.16
N LEU A 154 -20.42 22.84 -8.55
CA LEU A 154 -20.16 22.88 -7.12
C LEU A 154 -21.23 23.72 -6.42
N ARG A 155 -21.88 23.14 -5.41
CA ARG A 155 -22.78 23.84 -4.50
C ARG A 155 -22.15 23.84 -3.12
N ILE A 156 -22.18 24.99 -2.43
CA ILE A 156 -21.74 25.15 -1.05
C ILE A 156 -22.80 25.89 -0.24
N TRP A 157 -23.00 25.50 1.02
CA TRP A 157 -23.94 26.16 1.93
C TRP A 157 -23.51 26.04 3.39
N ILE A 158 -24.07 26.90 4.24
CA ILE A 158 -23.87 26.81 5.70
C ILE A 158 -24.67 25.62 6.21
N ASP A 159 -24.00 24.71 6.93
CA ASP A 159 -24.62 23.56 7.58
C ASP A 159 -25.77 24.00 8.51
N TYR A 160 -26.90 23.29 8.44
CA TYR A 160 -28.03 23.47 9.36
C TYR A 160 -27.61 23.42 10.83
N ASP A 161 -26.69 22.52 11.16
CA ASP A 161 -26.21 22.30 12.52
C ASP A 161 -25.09 23.29 12.94
N ALA A 162 -24.69 24.21 12.06
CA ALA A 162 -23.66 25.21 12.37
C ALA A 162 -24.12 26.14 13.49
N THR A 163 -23.25 26.32 14.50
CA THR A 163 -23.54 27.21 15.63
C THR A 163 -23.44 28.69 15.22
N THR A 164 -24.07 29.57 16.01
CA THR A 164 -23.95 31.02 15.83
C THR A 164 -22.49 31.48 15.86
N GLU A 165 -21.64 30.85 16.67
CA GLU A 165 -20.21 31.18 16.72
C GLU A 165 -19.48 30.80 15.43
N GLU A 166 -19.88 29.69 14.80
CA GLU A 166 -19.26 29.17 13.59
C GLU A 166 -19.70 29.92 12.32
N ALA A 167 -20.95 30.35 12.24
CA ALA A 167 -21.51 30.92 11.02
C ALA A 167 -21.78 32.45 11.07
N SER A 168 -22.16 33.00 12.22
CA SER A 168 -22.69 34.37 12.28
C SER A 168 -21.61 35.43 12.09
N GLY A 169 -21.78 36.27 11.06
CA GLY A 169 -20.83 37.36 10.75
C GLY A 169 -19.50 36.89 10.16
N LYS A 170 -19.40 35.61 9.78
CA LYS A 170 -18.23 35.02 9.13
C LYS A 170 -18.45 34.87 7.63
N THR A 171 -17.37 34.86 6.86
CA THR A 171 -17.37 34.83 5.40
C THR A 171 -16.51 33.66 4.89
N PHE A 172 -16.97 33.01 3.83
CA PHE A 172 -16.18 32.08 3.02
C PHE A 172 -16.05 32.61 1.58
N LYS A 173 -14.79 32.76 1.14
CA LYS A 173 -14.41 33.11 -0.24
C LYS A 173 -13.39 32.07 -0.71
N GLY A 174 -13.65 31.44 -1.84
CA GLY A 174 -12.79 30.38 -2.38
C GLY A 174 -12.59 30.52 -3.89
N LYS A 175 -11.49 29.97 -4.41
CA LYS A 175 -11.20 29.88 -5.84
C LYS A 175 -10.79 28.48 -6.23
N LEU A 176 -11.03 28.11 -7.47
CA LEU A 176 -10.49 26.86 -7.99
C LEU A 176 -9.03 27.03 -8.42
N ARG A 177 -8.26 25.99 -8.13
CA ARG A 177 -6.90 25.82 -8.64
C ARG A 177 -6.80 24.47 -9.33
N VAL A 178 -6.46 24.45 -10.61
CA VAL A 178 -6.22 23.20 -11.34
C VAL A 178 -4.72 22.98 -11.47
N VAL A 179 -4.27 21.82 -11.03
CA VAL A 179 -2.93 21.32 -11.30
C VAL A 179 -3.05 20.22 -12.34
N ALA A 180 -2.39 20.44 -13.47
CA ALA A 180 -2.37 19.50 -14.57
C ALA A 180 -1.02 18.84 -14.70
N THR A 181 -1.02 17.53 -14.96
CA THR A 181 0.17 16.76 -15.28
C THR A 181 -0.09 15.95 -16.54
N GLN A 182 0.79 16.09 -17.53
CA GLN A 182 0.75 15.19 -18.67
C GLN A 182 1.05 13.76 -18.21
N PRO A 183 0.19 12.77 -18.52
CA PRO A 183 0.48 11.40 -18.17
C PRO A 183 1.69 10.95 -18.96
N VAL A 184 2.75 10.63 -18.22
CA VAL A 184 3.87 9.84 -18.74
C VAL A 184 3.43 8.38 -18.68
N GLY A 185 3.80 7.57 -19.67
CA GLY A 185 3.64 6.11 -19.62
C GLY A 185 2.46 5.50 -20.37
N GLU A 186 2.45 4.18 -20.42
CA GLU A 186 1.46 3.35 -21.14
C GLU A 186 0.58 2.59 -20.15
N LYS A 187 -0.65 2.20 -20.56
CA LYS A 187 -1.57 1.50 -19.65
C LYS A 187 -0.96 0.16 -19.21
N VAL A 188 -1.13 -0.18 -17.94
CA VAL A 188 -0.60 -1.44 -17.39
C VAL A 188 -1.09 -2.64 -18.21
N SER A 189 -2.37 -2.67 -18.58
CA SER A 189 -2.98 -3.79 -19.31
C SER A 189 -2.41 -4.04 -20.70
N ASP A 190 -1.86 -3.03 -21.35
CA ASP A 190 -1.21 -3.17 -22.66
C ASP A 190 0.23 -3.67 -22.47
N VAL A 191 1.00 -2.95 -21.64
CA VAL A 191 2.44 -3.22 -21.42
C VAL A 191 2.70 -4.64 -20.89
N VAL A 192 1.91 -5.11 -19.92
CA VAL A 192 2.13 -6.42 -19.28
C VAL A 192 1.78 -7.60 -20.18
N LEU A 193 1.12 -7.38 -21.32
CA LEU A 193 0.86 -8.43 -22.32
C LEU A 193 1.82 -8.34 -23.51
N GLU A 194 2.35 -7.16 -23.82
CA GLU A 194 3.28 -6.94 -24.94
C GLU A 194 4.73 -7.27 -24.58
N ASN A 195 5.16 -6.94 -23.37
CA ASN A 195 6.57 -7.02 -22.94
C ASN A 195 6.85 -8.25 -22.06
N LEU A 196 6.34 -9.37 -22.54
CA LEU A 196 6.47 -10.69 -21.94
C LEU A 196 7.72 -11.43 -22.46
N GLY A 197 8.94 -10.86 -22.46
CA GLY A 197 10.22 -11.61 -22.61
C GLY A 197 10.31 -12.84 -23.57
N ASP A 198 11.22 -13.78 -23.29
CA ASP A 198 11.58 -14.90 -24.21
C ASP A 198 11.00 -16.29 -23.83
N ASN A 199 10.54 -16.48 -22.58
CA ASN A 199 10.10 -17.79 -22.02
C ASN A 199 8.58 -17.85 -21.70
N GLU A 200 7.78 -17.15 -22.49
CA GLU A 200 6.45 -16.71 -22.07
C GLU A 200 5.36 -17.11 -23.08
N SER A 201 4.12 -17.19 -22.59
CA SER A 201 2.93 -17.41 -23.41
C SER A 201 1.74 -16.81 -22.66
N THR A 202 0.69 -16.46 -23.39
CA THR A 202 -0.59 -16.14 -22.79
C THR A 202 -1.55 -17.32 -22.92
N TYR A 203 -2.58 -17.33 -22.07
CA TYR A 203 -3.76 -18.18 -22.22
C TYR A 203 -4.99 -17.28 -22.13
N ASP A 204 -5.73 -17.16 -23.24
CA ASP A 204 -6.95 -16.36 -23.32
C ASP A 204 -8.15 -17.30 -23.31
N ASP A 205 -9.13 -16.99 -22.47
CA ASP A 205 -10.38 -17.74 -22.34
C ASP A 205 -11.62 -16.89 -22.71
N ASP A 206 -11.41 -15.89 -23.55
CA ASP A 206 -12.36 -14.88 -24.02
C ASP A 206 -12.70 -13.79 -22.99
N VAL A 207 -12.63 -14.10 -21.68
CA VAL A 207 -12.91 -13.12 -20.62
C VAL A 207 -11.63 -12.47 -20.10
N ASP A 208 -10.62 -13.28 -19.80
CA ASP A 208 -9.34 -12.80 -19.29
C ASP A 208 -8.19 -13.41 -20.10
N THR A 209 -7.19 -12.59 -20.41
CA THR A 209 -5.90 -13.04 -20.91
C THR A 209 -4.95 -13.27 -19.74
N PHE A 210 -4.64 -14.53 -19.44
CA PHE A 210 -3.68 -14.92 -18.41
C PHE A 210 -2.24 -14.87 -18.92
N ILE A 211 -1.35 -14.33 -18.09
CA ILE A 211 0.10 -14.44 -18.27
C ILE A 211 0.50 -15.85 -17.81
N THR A 212 1.29 -16.55 -18.62
CA THR A 212 1.81 -17.90 -18.33
C THR A 212 3.31 -17.98 -18.62
N GLY A 213 3.92 -19.15 -18.38
CA GLY A 213 5.35 -19.37 -18.55
C GLY A 213 6.09 -19.46 -17.21
N THR A 214 7.39 -19.69 -17.26
CA THR A 214 8.17 -19.98 -16.05
C THR A 214 8.80 -18.75 -15.41
N ASP A 215 9.13 -17.74 -16.22
CA ASP A 215 9.82 -16.54 -15.76
C ASP A 215 9.46 -15.30 -16.59
N PRO A 216 8.21 -14.83 -16.50
CA PRO A 216 7.78 -13.66 -17.24
C PRO A 216 8.22 -12.33 -16.64
N ASN A 217 8.46 -11.33 -17.50
CA ASN A 217 8.75 -9.94 -17.12
C ASN A 217 7.48 -9.17 -16.70
N ASN A 218 6.81 -9.69 -15.67
CA ASN A 218 5.52 -9.20 -15.18
C ASN A 218 5.59 -8.72 -13.73
N TYR A 219 6.76 -8.28 -13.28
CA TYR A 219 6.93 -7.72 -11.94
C TYR A 219 6.50 -6.24 -11.91
N ILE A 220 5.68 -5.90 -10.92
CA ILE A 220 5.22 -4.52 -10.66
C ILE A 220 5.58 -4.15 -9.22
N TRP A 221 6.20 -3.00 -9.03
CA TRP A 221 6.39 -2.42 -7.69
C TRP A 221 5.23 -1.48 -7.41
N TYR A 222 4.46 -1.80 -6.36
CA TYR A 222 3.34 -0.98 -5.92
C TYR A 222 3.25 -0.98 -4.39
N SER A 223 3.21 0.21 -3.81
CA SER A 223 3.00 0.47 -2.39
C SER A 223 3.95 -0.32 -1.49
N GLY A 224 5.25 -0.27 -1.81
CA GLY A 224 6.31 -0.92 -1.05
C GLY A 224 6.40 -2.44 -1.19
N LYS A 225 5.63 -3.03 -2.12
CA LYS A 225 5.54 -4.47 -2.31
C LYS A 225 5.81 -4.82 -3.77
N LEU A 226 6.43 -5.98 -3.96
CA LEU A 226 6.63 -6.57 -5.28
C LEU A 226 5.42 -7.45 -5.61
N TRP A 227 4.84 -7.23 -6.77
CA TRP A 227 3.66 -7.91 -7.30
C TRP A 227 3.99 -8.61 -8.62
N ARG A 228 3.15 -9.57 -8.98
CA ARG A 228 3.14 -10.23 -10.29
C ARG A 228 1.81 -9.94 -10.97
N ALA A 229 1.84 -9.47 -12.21
CA ALA A 229 0.64 -9.43 -13.03
C ALA A 229 0.22 -10.85 -13.40
N VAL A 230 -1.07 -11.15 -13.23
CA VAL A 230 -1.64 -12.49 -13.39
C VAL A 230 -2.45 -12.59 -14.67
N SER A 231 -3.36 -11.64 -14.88
CA SER A 231 -4.21 -11.57 -16.06
C SER A 231 -4.68 -10.15 -16.32
N VAL A 232 -5.14 -9.93 -17.54
CA VAL A 232 -5.84 -8.71 -17.95
C VAL A 232 -7.26 -9.09 -18.35
N ASN A 233 -8.25 -8.37 -17.82
CA ASN A 233 -9.63 -8.54 -18.26
C ASN A 233 -9.82 -7.93 -19.65
N ASN A 234 -10.34 -8.72 -20.60
CA ASN A 234 -10.38 -8.35 -22.01
C ASN A 234 -11.29 -7.15 -22.28
N GLU A 235 -12.40 -7.02 -21.54
CA GLU A 235 -13.39 -5.95 -21.70
C GLU A 235 -13.04 -4.74 -20.82
N ALA A 236 -12.92 -4.93 -19.51
CA ALA A 236 -12.71 -3.86 -18.54
C ALA A 236 -11.29 -3.26 -18.58
N LYS A 237 -10.32 -3.98 -19.20
CA LYS A 237 -8.90 -3.61 -19.26
C LYS A 237 -8.25 -3.42 -17.89
N THR A 238 -8.81 -4.03 -16.85
CA THR A 238 -8.22 -4.11 -15.51
C THR A 238 -7.12 -5.18 -15.48
N THR A 239 -6.12 -5.02 -14.62
CA THR A 239 -5.02 -5.99 -14.49
C THR A 239 -5.03 -6.62 -13.11
N LYS A 240 -5.20 -7.94 -13.02
CA LYS A 240 -5.13 -8.68 -11.76
C LYS A 240 -3.68 -8.86 -11.34
N LEU A 241 -3.36 -8.49 -10.10
CA LEU A 241 -2.05 -8.68 -9.50
C LEU A 241 -2.13 -9.64 -8.30
N VAL A 242 -1.01 -10.28 -7.99
CA VAL A 242 -0.79 -11.03 -6.75
C VAL A 242 0.57 -10.67 -6.16
N THR A 243 0.70 -10.57 -4.84
CA THR A 243 2.02 -10.30 -4.23
C THR A 243 3.01 -11.40 -4.59
N GLN A 244 4.28 -11.08 -4.84
CA GLN A 244 5.31 -12.09 -5.12
C GLN A 244 5.46 -13.08 -3.95
N TRP A 245 5.37 -12.56 -2.72
CA TRP A 245 5.60 -13.29 -1.48
C TRP A 245 4.37 -13.31 -0.58
N ASN A 246 4.39 -14.21 0.40
CA ASN A 246 3.39 -14.24 1.46
C ASN A 246 3.65 -13.05 2.40
N ILE A 247 2.68 -12.16 2.54
CA ILE A 247 2.83 -10.96 3.37
C ILE A 247 2.77 -11.30 4.86
N SER A 248 1.94 -12.29 5.20
CA SER A 248 1.70 -12.78 6.55
C SER A 248 1.29 -14.26 6.52
N ALA A 249 0.96 -14.82 7.69
CA ALA A 249 0.34 -16.14 7.82
C ALA A 249 -0.71 -16.12 8.93
N ILE A 250 -1.91 -16.63 8.64
CA ILE A 250 -3.06 -16.64 9.57
C ILE A 250 -3.90 -17.90 9.37
N ASP A 251 -4.68 -18.24 10.39
CA ASP A 251 -5.79 -19.19 10.23
C ASP A 251 -6.81 -18.62 9.24
N TYR A 252 -7.35 -19.42 8.32
CA TYR A 252 -8.31 -18.94 7.31
C TYR A 252 -9.64 -18.49 7.95
N SER A 253 -10.19 -19.32 8.85
CA SER A 253 -11.41 -19.02 9.60
C SER A 253 -11.58 -19.96 10.81
N SER A 254 -12.68 -19.82 11.56
CA SER A 254 -13.12 -20.77 12.59
C SER A 254 -14.02 -21.89 12.02
N GLY A 255 -13.49 -22.70 11.10
CA GLY A 255 -14.18 -23.90 10.61
C GLY A 255 -15.21 -23.66 9.49
N SER A 256 -15.30 -22.42 8.97
CA SER A 256 -16.05 -22.08 7.75
C SER A 256 -15.11 -22.08 6.54
N THR A 257 -15.62 -22.29 5.33
CA THR A 257 -14.83 -22.19 4.09
C THR A 257 -15.22 -21.00 3.22
N ALA A 258 -16.30 -20.30 3.58
CA ALA A 258 -16.68 -19.05 2.93
C ALA A 258 -15.55 -18.03 3.06
N PHE A 259 -15.31 -17.27 1.99
CA PHE A 259 -14.41 -16.11 2.01
C PHE A 259 -15.05 -14.95 2.77
N GLU A 260 -16.33 -14.67 2.50
CA GLU A 260 -17.13 -13.70 3.24
C GLU A 260 -17.24 -14.07 4.73
N GLY A 261 -17.02 -13.09 5.60
CA GLY A 261 -16.94 -13.20 7.05
C GLY A 261 -15.73 -13.98 7.57
N SER A 262 -14.74 -14.30 6.72
CA SER A 262 -13.56 -15.05 7.15
C SER A 262 -12.50 -14.15 7.79
N TYR A 263 -11.56 -14.77 8.51
CA TYR A 263 -10.39 -14.02 9.00
C TYR A 263 -9.48 -13.57 7.86
N MET A 264 -9.56 -14.25 6.71
CA MET A 264 -8.79 -13.92 5.53
C MET A 264 -9.28 -12.63 4.86
N GLU A 265 -10.58 -12.54 4.61
CA GLU A 265 -11.22 -11.32 4.10
C GLU A 265 -10.99 -10.15 5.06
N ASP A 266 -11.24 -10.35 6.36
CA ASP A 266 -10.97 -9.37 7.43
C ASP A 266 -9.53 -8.84 7.34
N TRP A 267 -8.54 -9.71 7.17
CA TRP A 267 -7.14 -9.33 7.13
C TRP A 267 -6.78 -8.56 5.87
N LEU A 268 -7.30 -8.99 4.72
CA LEU A 268 -7.03 -8.40 3.40
C LEU A 268 -7.62 -6.99 3.28
N ASN A 269 -8.82 -6.78 3.81
CA ASN A 269 -9.55 -5.53 3.70
C ASN A 269 -9.48 -4.65 4.96
N ASP A 270 -8.58 -4.96 5.90
CA ASP A 270 -8.33 -4.16 7.11
C ASP A 270 -7.73 -2.79 6.73
N THR A 271 -8.46 -1.71 7.04
CA THR A 271 -8.07 -0.31 6.79
C THR A 271 -7.44 0.38 7.99
N SER A 272 -7.24 -0.33 9.09
CA SER A 272 -6.52 0.21 10.25
C SER A 272 -5.06 0.54 9.91
N VAL A 273 -4.40 1.31 10.78
CA VAL A 273 -3.00 1.76 10.60
C VAL A 273 -2.00 0.61 10.41
N ASP A 274 -2.31 -0.60 10.87
CA ASP A 274 -1.54 -1.83 10.66
C ASP A 274 -2.27 -2.90 9.83
N GLY A 275 -3.42 -2.55 9.26
CA GLY A 275 -4.18 -3.38 8.32
C GLY A 275 -3.58 -3.39 6.92
N PHE A 276 -3.85 -4.42 6.12
CA PHE A 276 -3.25 -4.58 4.80
C PHE A 276 -3.70 -3.50 3.81
N LEU A 277 -5.02 -3.34 3.62
CA LEU A 277 -5.58 -2.37 2.68
C LEU A 277 -5.24 -0.93 3.09
N GLY A 278 -5.30 -0.62 4.39
CA GLY A 278 -4.91 0.69 4.93
C GLY A 278 -3.43 1.04 4.74
N ASN A 279 -2.59 0.02 4.46
CA ASN A 279 -1.17 0.19 4.14
C ASN A 279 -0.87 0.05 2.63
N LEU A 280 -1.89 0.14 1.78
CA LEU A 280 -1.75 0.36 0.35
C LEU A 280 -1.87 1.86 0.04
N ARG A 281 -0.86 2.40 -0.65
CA ARG A 281 -0.80 3.81 -1.05
C ARG A 281 -2.00 4.18 -1.92
N ASP A 282 -2.76 5.18 -1.47
CA ASP A 282 -3.84 5.82 -2.24
C ASP A 282 -4.69 4.79 -3.00
N TYR A 283 -5.03 3.67 -2.35
CA TYR A 283 -5.47 2.46 -3.05
C TYR A 283 -6.68 2.71 -3.94
N GLU A 284 -7.56 3.63 -3.55
CA GLU A 284 -8.74 4.06 -4.31
C GLU A 284 -8.39 4.60 -5.70
N ASN A 285 -7.19 5.13 -5.90
CA ASN A 285 -6.72 5.61 -7.20
C ASN A 285 -6.15 4.50 -8.08
N PHE A 286 -5.67 3.41 -7.48
CA PHE A 286 -4.96 2.34 -8.18
C PHE A 286 -5.82 1.10 -8.41
N ILE A 287 -6.64 0.71 -7.44
CA ILE A 287 -7.32 -0.59 -7.43
C ILE A 287 -8.84 -0.43 -7.57
N VAL A 288 -9.47 -1.43 -8.19
CA VAL A 288 -10.93 -1.56 -8.24
C VAL A 288 -11.42 -1.98 -6.86
N THR A 289 -12.01 -1.05 -6.11
CA THR A 289 -12.40 -1.25 -4.70
C THR A 289 -13.65 -2.10 -4.52
N ASP A 290 -14.44 -2.26 -5.58
CA ASP A 290 -15.64 -3.09 -5.67
C ASP A 290 -15.41 -4.29 -6.61
N ALA A 291 -14.21 -4.86 -6.59
CA ALA A 291 -13.90 -6.02 -7.39
C ALA A 291 -14.71 -7.26 -6.94
N VAL A 292 -15.22 -8.01 -7.92
CA VAL A 292 -15.96 -9.24 -7.68
C VAL A 292 -15.01 -10.44 -7.69
N TRP A 293 -14.93 -11.15 -6.56
CA TRP A 293 -14.10 -12.33 -6.34
C TRP A 293 -14.94 -13.59 -6.35
N ASP A 294 -14.64 -14.53 -7.24
CA ASP A 294 -15.34 -15.82 -7.32
C ASP A 294 -14.72 -16.83 -6.35
N ALA A 295 -15.49 -17.15 -5.30
CA ALA A 295 -15.18 -18.10 -4.24
C ALA A 295 -16.00 -19.40 -4.40
N THR A 296 -16.47 -19.71 -5.60
CA THR A 296 -17.24 -20.93 -5.87
C THR A 296 -16.44 -22.17 -5.49
N LEU A 297 -17.09 -23.12 -4.83
CA LEU A 297 -16.49 -24.39 -4.44
C LEU A 297 -16.02 -25.15 -5.68
N ASP A 298 -14.78 -25.60 -5.64
CA ASP A 298 -14.20 -26.46 -6.67
C ASP A 298 -13.51 -27.65 -5.98
N ALA A 299 -13.95 -28.88 -6.27
CA ALA A 299 -13.36 -30.12 -5.77
C ALA A 299 -12.54 -30.88 -6.84
N THR A 300 -12.28 -30.27 -8.00
CA THR A 300 -11.55 -30.89 -9.11
C THR A 300 -10.05 -31.08 -8.81
N ARG A 301 -9.39 -31.93 -9.59
CA ARG A 301 -7.96 -32.19 -9.41
C ARG A 301 -7.13 -31.08 -10.09
N LEU A 302 -5.88 -30.93 -9.67
CA LEU A 302 -4.92 -30.09 -10.39
C LEU A 302 -4.88 -30.48 -11.88
N GLY A 303 -4.88 -29.47 -12.76
CA GLY A 303 -4.96 -29.62 -14.22
C GLY A 303 -6.38 -29.57 -14.78
N SER A 304 -7.42 -29.60 -13.94
CA SER A 304 -8.81 -29.41 -14.35
C SER A 304 -9.15 -27.92 -14.43
N ILE A 305 -8.64 -27.23 -15.44
CA ILE A 305 -8.89 -25.79 -15.65
C ILE A 305 -10.35 -25.60 -16.08
N THR A 306 -11.18 -25.12 -15.18
CA THR A 306 -12.59 -24.76 -15.44
C THR A 306 -12.87 -23.42 -14.78
N ARG A 307 -13.32 -22.43 -15.55
CA ARG A 307 -13.73 -21.13 -15.01
C ARG A 307 -14.91 -21.35 -14.05
N PRO A 308 -14.86 -20.83 -12.82
CA PRO A 308 -15.98 -20.94 -11.89
C PRO A 308 -17.21 -20.20 -12.44
N ASN A 309 -18.39 -20.63 -12.00
CA ASN A 309 -19.67 -20.20 -12.58
C ASN A 309 -20.31 -18.99 -11.86
N GLY A 310 -19.63 -18.39 -10.88
CA GLY A 310 -20.14 -17.26 -10.12
C GLY A 310 -21.24 -17.59 -9.12
N GLU A 311 -21.44 -18.86 -8.74
CA GLU A 311 -22.46 -19.23 -7.74
C GLU A 311 -22.19 -18.63 -6.35
N ALA A 312 -20.91 -18.42 -6.01
CA ALA A 312 -20.51 -17.73 -4.78
C ALA A 312 -19.49 -16.65 -5.10
N THR A 313 -19.90 -15.39 -5.02
CA THR A 313 -19.05 -14.23 -5.23
C THR A 313 -19.06 -13.30 -4.03
N VAL A 314 -17.95 -12.58 -3.83
CA VAL A 314 -17.80 -11.56 -2.79
C VAL A 314 -17.26 -10.30 -3.43
N THR A 315 -17.73 -9.13 -3.00
CA THR A 315 -17.29 -7.83 -3.53
C THR A 315 -16.37 -7.16 -2.53
N ASP A 316 -15.09 -7.04 -2.86
CA ASP A 316 -14.05 -6.50 -1.99
C ASP A 316 -12.92 -5.86 -2.79
N ALA A 317 -12.19 -4.94 -2.17
CA ALA A 317 -11.02 -4.31 -2.77
C ALA A 317 -9.86 -5.30 -2.94
N VAL A 318 -9.68 -6.21 -1.98
CA VAL A 318 -8.58 -7.18 -1.95
C VAL A 318 -9.12 -8.59 -1.72
N GLY A 319 -8.65 -9.53 -2.55
CA GLY A 319 -8.97 -10.95 -2.44
C GLY A 319 -7.73 -11.83 -2.46
N LEU A 320 -7.93 -13.10 -2.84
CA LEU A 320 -6.87 -14.05 -3.18
C LEU A 320 -7.07 -14.51 -4.62
N LEU A 321 -6.08 -15.20 -5.19
CA LEU A 321 -6.31 -15.96 -6.42
C LEU A 321 -7.17 -17.18 -6.12
N ASN A 322 -8.13 -17.47 -7.00
CA ASN A 322 -8.83 -18.75 -6.97
C ASN A 322 -8.01 -19.85 -7.66
N MET A 323 -8.40 -21.10 -7.45
CA MET A 323 -7.65 -22.24 -7.99
C MET A 323 -7.71 -22.29 -9.52
N TYR A 324 -8.76 -21.75 -10.14
CA TYR A 324 -8.84 -21.62 -11.59
C TYR A 324 -7.74 -20.68 -12.10
N GLU A 325 -7.65 -19.46 -11.59
CA GLU A 325 -6.69 -18.43 -11.97
C GLU A 325 -5.24 -18.89 -11.78
N TYR A 326 -4.96 -19.54 -10.65
CA TYR A 326 -3.64 -20.13 -10.39
C TYR A 326 -3.30 -21.20 -11.44
N GLN A 327 -4.22 -22.10 -11.76
CA GLN A 327 -3.96 -23.17 -12.73
C GLN A 327 -3.86 -22.65 -14.17
N SER A 328 -4.69 -21.68 -14.56
CA SER A 328 -4.64 -21.05 -15.90
C SER A 328 -3.27 -20.41 -16.13
N SER A 329 -2.76 -19.66 -15.15
CA SER A 329 -1.42 -19.05 -15.21
C SER A 329 -0.27 -20.07 -15.29
N ASN A 330 -0.51 -21.32 -14.87
CA ASN A 330 0.47 -22.40 -14.88
C ASN A 330 0.18 -23.48 -15.95
N ASN A 331 -0.77 -23.25 -16.86
CA ASN A 331 -1.24 -24.23 -17.85
C ASN A 331 -1.56 -25.61 -17.22
N GLY A 332 -2.16 -25.60 -16.02
CA GLY A 332 -2.57 -26.78 -15.27
C GLY A 332 -1.42 -27.55 -14.61
N GLY A 333 -0.18 -27.06 -14.74
CA GLY A 333 1.01 -27.63 -14.11
C GLY A 333 1.44 -26.88 -12.85
N THR A 334 2.70 -27.07 -12.46
CA THR A 334 3.31 -26.47 -11.25
C THR A 334 4.59 -25.68 -11.55
N ASN A 335 5.01 -25.63 -12.82
CA ASN A 335 6.30 -25.05 -13.23
C ASN A 335 6.21 -23.57 -13.63
N GLY A 336 5.02 -22.96 -13.57
CA GLY A 336 4.88 -21.55 -13.93
C GLY A 336 5.29 -20.61 -12.81
N TYR A 337 5.40 -19.33 -13.16
CA TYR A 337 5.99 -18.29 -12.32
C TYR A 337 5.22 -17.99 -11.02
N LEU A 338 3.93 -18.36 -10.97
CA LEU A 338 3.15 -18.21 -9.74
C LEU A 338 3.56 -19.19 -8.65
N ASN A 339 4.32 -20.24 -8.97
CA ASN A 339 4.95 -21.09 -7.97
C ASN A 339 6.12 -20.36 -7.28
N ASN A 340 5.80 -19.58 -6.25
CA ASN A 340 6.79 -18.87 -5.43
C ASN A 340 7.50 -19.77 -4.40
N GLY A 341 7.30 -21.09 -4.43
CA GLY A 341 7.98 -22.01 -3.52
C GLY A 341 7.47 -21.98 -2.06
N LEU A 342 6.29 -21.42 -1.80
CA LEU A 342 5.70 -21.29 -0.46
C LEU A 342 4.30 -21.90 -0.41
N ILE A 343 3.83 -22.16 0.81
CA ILE A 343 2.46 -22.58 1.13
C ILE A 343 1.59 -21.35 1.36
N TRP A 344 0.51 -21.22 0.59
CA TRP A 344 -0.43 -20.09 0.71
C TRP A 344 -1.86 -20.47 0.34
N TRP A 345 -2.82 -19.82 1.00
CA TRP A 345 -4.24 -20.05 0.78
C TRP A 345 -4.72 -19.49 -0.57
N THR A 346 -5.66 -20.18 -1.20
CA THR A 346 -6.55 -19.60 -2.23
C THR A 346 -7.89 -19.26 -1.58
N LEU A 347 -8.75 -18.46 -2.23
CA LEU A 347 -10.12 -18.27 -1.73
C LEU A 347 -11.08 -19.44 -2.05
N THR A 348 -10.64 -20.44 -2.84
CA THR A 348 -11.51 -21.52 -3.34
C THR A 348 -11.79 -22.58 -2.27
N PRO A 349 -13.06 -22.80 -1.88
CA PRO A 349 -13.44 -23.94 -1.06
C PRO A 349 -13.22 -25.26 -1.81
N TYR A 350 -12.75 -26.29 -1.10
CA TYR A 350 -12.72 -27.67 -1.60
C TYR A 350 -13.95 -28.46 -1.11
N SER A 351 -14.36 -28.20 0.13
CA SER A 351 -15.53 -28.77 0.78
C SER A 351 -16.09 -27.76 1.78
N THR A 352 -17.10 -28.13 2.56
CA THR A 352 -17.65 -27.24 3.60
C THR A 352 -16.66 -26.94 4.74
N SER A 353 -15.61 -27.75 4.93
CA SER A 353 -14.66 -27.63 6.03
C SER A 353 -13.21 -27.44 5.60
N SER A 354 -12.90 -27.60 4.32
CA SER A 354 -11.54 -27.46 3.77
C SER A 354 -11.47 -26.44 2.64
N VAL A 355 -10.45 -25.59 2.69
CA VAL A 355 -10.11 -24.61 1.67
C VAL A 355 -8.93 -25.11 0.87
N ARG A 356 -8.85 -24.71 -0.39
CA ARG A 356 -7.69 -25.01 -1.23
C ARG A 356 -6.50 -24.11 -0.92
N TYR A 357 -5.32 -24.69 -1.07
CA TYR A 357 -4.06 -23.97 -0.94
C TYR A 357 -3.06 -24.50 -1.97
N VAL A 358 -2.04 -23.69 -2.26
CA VAL A 358 -0.90 -24.09 -3.09
C VAL A 358 0.23 -24.54 -2.18
N TYR A 359 0.80 -25.71 -2.47
CA TYR A 359 1.93 -26.28 -1.74
C TYR A 359 3.26 -25.70 -2.25
N SER A 360 4.36 -25.87 -1.51
CA SER A 360 5.66 -25.28 -1.85
C SER A 360 6.30 -25.82 -3.14
N ASP A 361 5.80 -26.92 -3.69
CA ASP A 361 6.20 -27.46 -5.00
C ASP A 361 5.29 -26.96 -6.15
N GLY A 362 4.31 -26.11 -5.84
CA GLY A 362 3.31 -25.57 -6.75
C GLY A 362 2.05 -26.43 -6.88
N GLY A 363 1.98 -27.59 -6.23
CA GLY A 363 0.82 -28.47 -6.28
C GLY A 363 -0.41 -27.88 -5.58
N ALA A 364 -1.60 -28.17 -6.08
CA ALA A 364 -2.85 -27.82 -5.40
C ALA A 364 -3.22 -28.88 -4.35
N SER A 365 -3.59 -28.43 -3.15
CA SER A 365 -4.05 -29.30 -2.06
C SER A 365 -5.17 -28.60 -1.28
N PHE A 366 -5.67 -29.24 -0.23
CA PHE A 366 -6.72 -28.70 0.63
C PHE A 366 -6.45 -29.03 2.09
N ASN A 367 -6.87 -28.15 2.99
CA ASN A 367 -6.80 -28.40 4.42
C ASN A 367 -7.92 -27.67 5.15
N THR A 368 -8.13 -28.00 6.42
CA THR A 368 -9.11 -27.33 7.27
C THR A 368 -8.83 -25.83 7.34
N SER A 369 -9.90 -25.04 7.30
CA SER A 369 -9.83 -23.57 7.43
C SER A 369 -9.29 -23.10 8.78
N ALA A 370 -9.24 -23.96 9.79
CA ALA A 370 -8.60 -23.70 11.08
C ALA A 370 -7.06 -23.77 11.06
N SER A 371 -6.45 -24.03 9.91
CA SER A 371 -4.98 -24.10 9.73
C SER A 371 -4.39 -22.73 9.36
N ALA A 372 -3.16 -22.45 9.80
CA ALA A 372 -2.47 -21.21 9.48
C ALA A 372 -1.52 -21.34 8.28
N TYR A 373 -1.87 -20.74 7.14
CA TYR A 373 -1.00 -20.67 5.96
C TYR A 373 -0.77 -19.24 5.50
N GLY A 374 0.14 -19.09 4.55
CA GLY A 374 0.51 -17.79 4.03
C GLY A 374 -0.65 -17.05 3.39
N VAL A 375 -0.67 -15.74 3.61
CA VAL A 375 -1.57 -14.79 2.95
C VAL A 375 -0.84 -14.19 1.77
N ARG A 376 -1.38 -14.38 0.57
CA ARG A 376 -0.82 -13.87 -0.69
C ARG A 376 -1.87 -12.99 -1.40
N PRO A 377 -1.96 -11.70 -1.01
CA PRO A 377 -3.02 -10.80 -1.46
C PRO A 377 -3.08 -10.64 -2.97
N SER A 378 -4.29 -10.46 -3.49
CA SER A 378 -4.57 -10.16 -4.89
C SER A 378 -5.45 -8.92 -5.02
N ILE A 379 -5.19 -8.11 -6.05
CA ILE A 379 -5.91 -6.86 -6.35
C ILE A 379 -6.18 -6.77 -7.85
N ASN A 380 -7.14 -5.95 -8.27
CA ASN A 380 -7.32 -5.57 -9.68
C ASN A 380 -6.95 -4.10 -9.85
N LEU A 381 -5.91 -3.80 -10.61
CA LEU A 381 -5.60 -2.43 -11.01
C LEU A 381 -6.68 -1.89 -11.95
N LYS A 382 -7.05 -0.62 -11.77
CA LYS A 382 -7.94 0.11 -12.67
C LYS A 382 -7.29 0.23 -14.07
N SER A 383 -8.13 0.31 -15.11
CA SER A 383 -7.67 0.45 -16.50
C SER A 383 -7.00 1.80 -16.81
N SER A 384 -7.14 2.78 -15.92
CA SER A 384 -6.48 4.09 -15.99
C SER A 384 -5.02 4.06 -15.50
N VAL A 385 -4.59 3.02 -14.78
CA VAL A 385 -3.23 2.95 -14.22
C VAL A 385 -2.20 2.76 -15.33
N LYS A 386 -1.10 3.52 -15.25
CA LYS A 386 -0.04 3.56 -16.25
C LYS A 386 1.31 3.17 -15.67
N ILE A 387 2.17 2.56 -16.49
CA ILE A 387 3.57 2.26 -16.22
C ILE A 387 4.43 3.41 -16.72
N VAL A 388 5.28 3.95 -15.86
CA VAL A 388 6.14 5.12 -16.14
C VAL A 388 7.64 4.80 -16.20
N ASP A 389 8.03 3.65 -15.66
CA ASP A 389 9.42 3.21 -15.57
C ASP A 389 9.47 1.68 -15.35
N GLY A 390 10.66 1.10 -15.45
CA GLY A 390 10.89 -0.33 -15.30
C GLY A 390 10.65 -1.14 -16.58
N ASP A 391 11.19 -2.36 -16.60
CA ASP A 391 11.07 -3.31 -17.72
C ASP A 391 10.33 -4.59 -17.32
N GLY A 392 9.79 -4.64 -16.10
CA GLY A 392 9.02 -5.76 -15.60
C GLY A 392 9.86 -6.93 -15.12
N THR A 393 11.19 -6.86 -15.14
CA THR A 393 12.06 -7.85 -14.51
C THR A 393 12.04 -7.73 -12.98
N ILE A 394 12.51 -8.76 -12.26
CA ILE A 394 12.60 -8.72 -10.80
C ILE A 394 13.53 -7.61 -10.28
N ASP A 395 14.59 -7.31 -11.03
CA ASP A 395 15.60 -6.31 -10.67
C ASP A 395 15.16 -4.89 -11.03
N ASN A 396 14.28 -4.75 -12.02
CA ASN A 396 13.75 -3.50 -12.52
C ASN A 396 12.23 -3.59 -12.78
N PRO A 397 11.42 -3.80 -11.72
CA PRO A 397 9.98 -3.99 -11.86
C PRO A 397 9.31 -2.73 -12.41
N TYR A 398 8.20 -2.91 -13.11
CA TYR A 398 7.41 -1.78 -13.59
C TYR A 398 6.98 -0.87 -12.43
N ARG A 399 7.13 0.43 -12.62
CA ARG A 399 6.72 1.49 -11.70
C ARG A 399 5.45 2.14 -12.20
N LEU A 400 4.49 2.33 -11.30
CA LEU A 400 3.21 2.94 -11.63
C LEU A 400 3.28 4.46 -11.53
N ASN A 401 2.57 5.16 -12.43
CA ASN A 401 2.37 6.60 -12.30
C ASN A 401 1.72 6.90 -10.94
N GLY A 402 2.22 7.88 -10.21
CA GLY A 402 1.76 8.19 -8.85
C GLY A 402 2.33 7.29 -7.74
N ASP A 403 3.08 6.22 -8.06
CA ASP A 403 3.83 5.40 -7.08
C ASP A 403 5.33 5.26 -7.43
N ASN A 404 5.86 6.27 -8.14
CA ASN A 404 7.27 6.36 -8.52
C ASN A 404 7.94 7.60 -7.92
N ASP A 405 7.94 7.69 -6.58
CA ASP A 405 8.51 8.85 -5.89
C ASP A 405 10.00 9.02 -6.19
N THR A 406 10.41 10.28 -6.38
CA THR A 406 11.80 10.67 -6.52
C THR A 406 12.15 11.76 -5.50
N ASN A 407 13.44 11.99 -5.25
CA ASN A 407 13.93 13.06 -4.37
C ASN A 407 13.42 12.97 -2.91
N LEU A 408 13.42 11.77 -2.33
CA LEU A 408 12.92 11.49 -0.97
C LEU A 408 13.84 11.98 0.17
N SER A 409 14.95 12.65 -0.13
CA SER A 409 15.85 13.18 0.91
C SER A 409 15.14 14.24 1.77
N GLY A 410 15.16 14.05 3.08
CA GLY A 410 14.49 14.89 4.07
C GLY A 410 13.06 14.46 4.39
N THR A 411 12.49 13.50 3.65
CA THR A 411 11.17 12.95 3.94
C THR A 411 11.21 12.12 5.23
N LEU A 412 10.22 12.29 6.10
CA LEU A 412 10.08 11.48 7.30
C LEU A 412 9.82 10.01 6.93
N LEU A 413 10.47 9.09 7.63
CA LEU A 413 10.25 7.67 7.41
C LEU A 413 8.81 7.24 7.79
N SER A 414 8.17 7.98 8.69
CA SER A 414 6.79 7.73 9.11
C SER A 414 5.73 8.04 8.03
N SER A 415 6.10 8.67 6.92
CA SER A 415 5.21 8.87 5.77
C SER A 415 5.40 7.81 4.67
N ARG A 416 6.21 6.78 4.93
CA ARG A 416 6.55 5.71 3.96
C ARG A 416 5.68 4.48 4.13
N TYR A 417 5.72 3.54 3.20
CA TYR A 417 4.72 2.46 3.11
C TYR A 417 5.26 1.12 3.59
N SER A 418 4.37 0.27 4.12
CA SER A 418 4.72 -1.09 4.55
C SER A 418 5.35 -1.89 3.40
N GLY A 419 6.47 -2.55 3.70
CA GLY A 419 7.22 -3.39 2.77
C GLY A 419 8.44 -2.72 2.13
N GLU A 420 8.55 -1.38 2.15
CA GLU A 420 9.73 -0.68 1.63
C GLU A 420 11.00 -1.03 2.44
N TYR A 421 12.14 -1.07 1.76
CA TYR A 421 13.41 -1.50 2.30
C TYR A 421 14.20 -0.35 2.91
N ILE A 422 14.89 -0.63 4.02
CA ILE A 422 15.71 0.31 4.77
C ILE A 422 17.07 -0.34 5.05
N LYS A 423 18.13 0.44 4.89
CA LYS A 423 19.47 0.07 5.34
C LYS A 423 19.60 0.34 6.83
N PHE A 424 19.66 -0.72 7.62
CA PHE A 424 19.71 -0.68 9.08
C PHE A 424 20.44 -1.92 9.60
N GLY A 425 21.31 -1.77 10.59
CA GLY A 425 22.17 -2.87 11.06
C GLY A 425 23.55 -2.83 10.42
N ASN A 426 24.27 -3.96 10.42
CA ASN A 426 25.64 -4.04 9.90
C ASN A 426 25.92 -5.34 9.12
N ASP A 427 27.04 -5.37 8.40
CA ASP A 427 27.53 -6.52 7.64
C ASP A 427 26.44 -7.19 6.78
N GLU A 428 26.22 -8.49 6.95
CA GLU A 428 25.20 -9.28 6.24
C GLU A 428 23.77 -9.10 6.80
N ASN A 429 23.61 -8.35 7.90
CA ASN A 429 22.34 -8.11 8.61
C ASN A 429 21.91 -6.64 8.51
N ASN A 430 22.13 -6.02 7.35
CA ASN A 430 21.98 -4.57 7.15
C ASN A 430 20.69 -4.16 6.42
N LEU A 431 19.75 -5.08 6.21
CA LEU A 431 18.53 -4.85 5.41
C LEU A 431 17.26 -5.13 6.22
N TYR A 432 16.39 -4.12 6.30
CA TYR A 432 15.14 -4.13 7.06
C TYR A 432 14.00 -3.70 6.16
N ARG A 433 12.76 -3.95 6.60
CA ARG A 433 11.54 -3.55 5.91
C ARG A 433 10.60 -2.81 6.85
N ILE A 434 9.90 -1.81 6.32
CA ILE A 434 8.83 -1.13 7.05
C ILE A 434 7.69 -2.12 7.29
N VAL A 435 7.20 -2.17 8.53
CA VAL A 435 6.08 -3.02 8.93
C VAL A 435 4.78 -2.21 8.92
N SER A 436 4.74 -1.15 9.72
CA SER A 436 3.60 -0.25 9.88
C SER A 436 4.00 0.98 10.72
N HIS A 437 3.04 1.87 10.95
CA HIS A 437 3.16 3.03 11.85
C HIS A 437 2.22 2.92 13.06
N GLU A 438 1.95 1.70 13.54
CA GLU A 438 0.98 1.46 14.63
C GLU A 438 1.35 2.13 15.96
N ASN A 439 2.62 2.55 16.13
CA ASN A 439 3.13 3.16 17.35
C ASN A 439 3.11 4.70 17.31
N GLY A 440 2.18 5.27 16.54
CA GLY A 440 2.00 6.71 16.41
C GLY A 440 2.90 7.31 15.35
N THR A 441 3.73 8.28 15.71
CA THR A 441 4.57 9.02 14.74
C THR A 441 5.90 8.32 14.41
N GLY A 442 6.23 7.22 15.08
CA GLY A 442 7.41 6.39 14.80
C GLY A 442 7.15 5.30 13.75
N THR A 443 8.21 4.69 13.23
CA THR A 443 8.11 3.65 12.19
C THR A 443 8.57 2.30 12.72
N LYS A 444 7.71 1.29 12.62
CA LYS A 444 8.08 -0.08 12.97
C LYS A 444 8.79 -0.74 11.80
N ILE A 445 9.94 -1.35 12.06
CA ILE A 445 10.72 -2.08 11.05
C ILE A 445 11.03 -3.50 11.53
N VAL A 446 11.32 -4.38 10.58
CA VAL A 446 11.75 -5.76 10.82
C VAL A 446 12.91 -6.11 9.90
N SER A 447 13.88 -6.89 10.38
CA SER A 447 14.92 -7.46 9.52
C SER A 447 14.29 -8.18 8.32
N ALA A 448 14.86 -7.99 7.12
CA ALA A 448 14.32 -8.57 5.89
C ALA A 448 14.35 -10.11 5.94
N GLU A 449 15.38 -10.67 6.58
CA GLU A 449 15.56 -12.10 6.82
C GLU A 449 15.93 -12.34 8.30
N PRO A 450 15.79 -13.57 8.82
CA PRO A 450 16.39 -13.95 10.10
C PRO A 450 17.90 -13.69 10.10
N LEU A 451 18.42 -13.24 11.24
CA LEU A 451 19.83 -12.83 11.35
C LEU A 451 20.79 -13.97 11.00
N LYS A 452 21.95 -13.63 10.43
CA LYS A 452 23.03 -14.54 10.07
C LYS A 452 24.33 -14.18 10.77
N SER A 453 25.18 -15.20 10.92
CA SER A 453 26.59 -15.05 11.27
C SER A 453 27.42 -15.93 10.35
N SER A 454 28.29 -15.32 9.56
CA SER A 454 29.08 -15.98 8.52
C SER A 454 28.20 -16.78 7.55
N GLY A 455 27.10 -16.20 7.08
CA GLY A 455 26.16 -16.83 6.14
C GLY A 455 25.23 -17.88 6.75
N THR A 456 25.37 -18.21 8.03
CA THR A 456 24.52 -19.19 8.72
C THR A 456 23.48 -18.50 9.58
N PHE A 457 22.21 -18.91 9.47
CA PHE A 457 21.15 -18.36 10.29
C PHE A 457 21.39 -18.58 11.80
N ILE A 458 21.25 -17.50 12.56
CA ILE A 458 21.29 -17.52 14.02
C ILE A 458 19.96 -18.06 14.52
N THR A 459 20.04 -19.10 15.35
CA THR A 459 18.87 -19.70 15.98
C THR A 459 18.90 -19.52 17.49
N SER A 460 17.73 -19.35 18.10
CA SER A 460 17.59 -19.28 19.55
C SER A 460 16.34 -20.04 20.00
N ALA A 461 16.39 -20.59 21.21
CA ALA A 461 15.19 -20.99 21.92
C ALA A 461 14.39 -19.74 22.29
N PHE A 462 13.06 -19.83 22.31
CA PHE A 462 12.23 -18.68 22.70
C PHE A 462 12.45 -18.34 24.18
N GLY A 463 12.43 -19.35 25.05
CA GLY A 463 12.63 -19.19 26.48
C GLY A 463 12.08 -20.35 27.30
N SER A 464 12.09 -20.21 28.62
CA SER A 464 11.52 -21.22 29.53
C SER A 464 9.99 -21.25 29.56
N ASN A 465 9.32 -20.25 28.98
CA ASN A 465 7.87 -20.13 28.91
C ASN A 465 7.45 -19.40 27.62
N THR A 466 6.15 -19.30 27.37
CA THR A 466 5.59 -18.74 26.13
C THR A 466 5.48 -17.22 26.11
N SER A 467 5.71 -16.54 27.23
CA SER A 467 5.61 -15.08 27.32
C SER A 467 6.97 -14.44 27.00
N PHE A 468 6.98 -13.51 26.05
CA PHE A 468 8.15 -12.69 25.79
C PHE A 468 8.42 -11.72 26.95
N SER A 469 9.70 -11.46 27.22
CA SER A 469 10.20 -10.35 28.04
C SER A 469 11.63 -10.03 27.62
N SER A 470 12.13 -8.82 27.89
CA SER A 470 13.52 -8.45 27.62
C SER A 470 14.57 -9.30 28.36
N SER A 471 14.15 -10.11 29.33
CA SER A 471 15.00 -10.98 30.14
C SER A 471 14.85 -12.48 29.85
N ASN A 472 13.88 -12.89 29.02
CA ASN A 472 13.79 -14.29 28.61
C ASN A 472 14.89 -14.63 27.58
N THR A 473 15.09 -15.90 27.22
CA THR A 473 16.23 -16.32 26.39
C THR A 473 16.36 -15.53 25.09
N ILE A 474 15.30 -15.45 24.28
CA ILE A 474 15.35 -14.70 23.02
C ILE A 474 15.36 -13.19 23.25
N GLY A 475 14.67 -12.69 24.28
CA GLY A 475 14.59 -11.28 24.61
C GLY A 475 15.91 -10.71 25.14
N ALA A 476 16.67 -11.49 25.90
CA ALA A 476 18.02 -11.14 26.35
C ALA A 476 19.00 -11.03 25.18
N PHE A 477 18.90 -11.94 24.21
CA PHE A 477 19.63 -11.82 22.94
C PHE A 477 19.23 -10.54 22.19
N LEU A 478 17.94 -10.31 21.97
CA LEU A 478 17.42 -9.15 21.23
C LEU A 478 17.76 -7.81 21.90
N ASN A 479 17.70 -7.73 23.23
CA ASN A 479 17.90 -6.48 23.98
C ASN A 479 19.34 -6.36 24.54
N GLY A 480 20.25 -7.25 24.13
CA GLY A 480 21.65 -7.25 24.54
C GLY A 480 22.57 -7.50 23.34
N ASP A 481 22.77 -8.77 23.00
CA ASP A 481 23.72 -9.20 21.96
C ASP A 481 23.39 -8.62 20.58
N TYR A 482 22.11 -8.58 20.20
CA TYR A 482 21.66 -8.00 18.93
C TYR A 482 22.02 -6.51 18.84
N LEU A 483 21.62 -5.71 19.83
CA LEU A 483 21.90 -4.28 19.88
C LEU A 483 23.41 -3.97 19.92
N THR A 484 24.21 -4.86 20.53
CA THR A 484 25.65 -4.65 20.69
C THR A 484 26.44 -5.02 19.44
N ASN A 485 26.06 -6.11 18.76
CA ASN A 485 26.88 -6.72 17.73
C ASN A 485 26.32 -6.55 16.31
N TYR A 486 25.02 -6.32 16.16
CA TYR A 486 24.33 -6.33 14.85
C TYR A 486 23.69 -4.98 14.48
N VAL A 487 23.79 -3.99 15.36
CA VAL A 487 23.26 -2.64 15.15
C VAL A 487 24.36 -1.63 15.38
N ASP A 488 24.71 -0.86 14.34
CA ASP A 488 25.72 0.19 14.49
C ASP A 488 25.25 1.30 15.45
N SER A 489 26.21 2.01 16.04
CA SER A 489 25.94 3.06 17.02
C SER A 489 25.11 4.21 16.47
N SER A 490 25.24 4.51 15.16
CA SER A 490 24.41 5.48 14.45
C SER A 490 22.92 5.10 14.53
N TYR A 491 22.60 3.84 14.24
CA TYR A 491 21.24 3.29 14.25
C TYR A 491 20.69 3.08 15.66
N SER A 492 21.53 2.68 16.61
CA SER A 492 21.10 2.45 18.01
C SER A 492 20.44 3.67 18.66
N SER A 493 20.87 4.88 18.27
CA SER A 493 20.30 6.14 18.73
C SER A 493 18.91 6.45 18.16
N MET A 494 18.55 5.81 17.04
CA MET A 494 17.28 5.98 16.33
C MET A 494 16.17 5.10 16.88
N ILE A 495 16.51 4.03 17.60
CA ILE A 495 15.54 3.10 18.18
C ILE A 495 14.88 3.75 19.40
N GLU A 496 13.56 3.60 19.51
CA GLU A 496 12.81 3.96 20.71
C GLU A 496 13.34 3.22 21.94
N ASP A 497 13.52 3.92 23.06
CA ASP A 497 14.09 3.31 24.27
C ASP A 497 13.14 2.29 24.91
N ASN A 498 11.84 2.43 24.64
CA ASN A 498 10.82 1.52 25.14
C ASN A 498 9.68 1.36 24.14
N THR A 499 9.42 0.13 23.70
CA THR A 499 8.28 -0.23 22.86
C THR A 499 7.35 -1.19 23.61
N THR A 500 6.04 -0.99 23.45
CA THR A 500 5.02 -1.93 23.88
C THR A 500 4.87 -3.07 22.86
N TRP A 501 5.02 -4.31 23.31
CA TRP A 501 4.88 -5.52 22.51
C TRP A 501 3.70 -6.35 23.02
N TYR A 502 2.69 -6.58 22.18
CA TYR A 502 1.50 -7.34 22.53
C TYR A 502 1.71 -8.85 22.40
N LEU A 503 1.21 -9.60 23.38
CA LEU A 503 1.48 -11.02 23.62
C LEU A 503 0.17 -11.83 23.66
N GLY A 504 -0.79 -11.46 22.81
CA GLY A 504 -2.07 -12.15 22.69
C GLY A 504 -1.90 -13.56 22.09
N THR A 505 -2.85 -14.46 22.40
CA THR A 505 -2.75 -15.89 22.06
C THR A 505 -3.60 -16.22 20.85
N VAL A 506 -3.02 -16.94 19.88
CA VAL A 506 -3.73 -17.40 18.67
C VAL A 506 -3.51 -18.90 18.50
N GLY A 507 -4.50 -19.67 18.96
CA GLY A 507 -4.61 -21.12 18.76
C GLY A 507 -5.08 -21.47 17.34
N SER A 508 -5.49 -22.71 17.11
CA SER A 508 -6.10 -23.13 15.83
C SER A 508 -7.54 -22.61 15.70
N GLY A 509 -7.93 -22.20 14.48
CA GLY A 509 -9.23 -21.62 14.16
C GLY A 509 -9.49 -20.27 14.84
N THR A 510 -8.44 -19.61 15.33
CA THR A 510 -8.55 -18.37 16.12
C THR A 510 -8.19 -17.16 15.27
N SER A 511 -8.93 -16.07 15.39
CA SER A 511 -8.66 -14.83 14.66
C SER A 511 -7.28 -14.27 14.99
N TYR A 512 -6.57 -13.79 13.97
CA TYR A 512 -5.28 -13.11 14.10
C TYR A 512 -5.37 -11.84 14.96
N LYS A 513 -6.55 -11.20 15.04
CA LYS A 513 -6.79 -10.00 15.85
C LYS A 513 -6.47 -10.24 17.33
N LEU A 514 -6.64 -11.47 17.82
CA LEU A 514 -6.31 -11.85 19.20
C LEU A 514 -4.81 -11.86 19.51
N ALA A 515 -3.93 -11.70 18.52
CA ALA A 515 -2.51 -11.47 18.76
C ALA A 515 -2.23 -10.07 19.36
N LYS A 516 -3.10 -9.09 19.07
CA LYS A 516 -3.00 -7.69 19.53
C LYS A 516 -4.09 -7.33 20.53
N TYR A 517 -5.29 -7.87 20.37
CA TYR A 517 -6.49 -7.47 21.10
C TYR A 517 -7.04 -8.57 22.01
N THR A 518 -7.93 -8.20 22.94
CA THR A 518 -8.61 -9.15 23.84
C THR A 518 -9.75 -9.92 23.17
N ASP A 519 -10.28 -9.38 22.09
CA ASP A 519 -11.42 -9.90 21.32
C ASP A 519 -11.34 -9.42 19.87
N THR A 520 -12.20 -9.96 19.01
CA THR A 520 -12.24 -9.66 17.56
C THR A 520 -12.85 -8.30 17.25
N ASN A 521 -13.56 -7.68 18.21
CA ASN A 521 -14.11 -6.34 18.08
C ASN A 521 -13.11 -5.26 18.52
N MET A 522 -11.87 -5.67 18.87
CA MET A 522 -10.78 -4.79 19.25
C MET A 522 -11.12 -3.92 20.47
N SER A 523 -11.95 -4.41 21.40
CA SER A 523 -12.46 -3.62 22.53
C SER A 523 -11.39 -3.26 23.57
N GLY A 524 -10.27 -4.00 23.56
CA GLY A 524 -9.13 -3.76 24.42
C GLY A 524 -7.86 -4.43 23.90
N TYR A 525 -6.72 -4.00 24.41
CA TYR A 525 -5.42 -4.57 24.06
C TYR A 525 -5.11 -5.83 24.87
N ALA A 526 -4.49 -6.82 24.23
CA ALA A 526 -4.00 -8.01 24.88
C ALA A 526 -2.87 -7.69 25.89
N LYS A 527 -2.51 -8.68 26.71
CA LYS A 527 -1.33 -8.61 27.59
C LYS A 527 -0.12 -8.13 26.78
N SER A 528 0.65 -7.20 27.33
CA SER A 528 1.84 -6.66 26.70
C SER A 528 3.08 -6.71 27.60
N THR A 529 4.23 -6.43 27.00
CA THR A 529 5.49 -6.19 27.71
C THR A 529 6.25 -5.03 27.06
N ASN A 530 7.23 -4.51 27.78
CA ASN A 530 8.02 -3.36 27.37
C ASN A 530 9.46 -3.81 27.11
N ALA A 531 9.94 -3.55 25.89
CA ALA A 531 11.31 -3.87 25.47
C ALA A 531 11.74 -2.96 24.32
N LYS A 532 13.05 -2.74 24.17
CA LYS A 532 13.62 -1.94 23.08
C LYS A 532 13.53 -2.66 21.73
N VAL A 533 13.72 -3.98 21.76
CA VAL A 533 13.66 -4.86 20.59
C VAL A 533 12.73 -6.03 20.87
N GLY A 534 11.90 -6.37 19.89
CA GLY A 534 10.96 -7.48 19.94
C GLY A 534 10.98 -8.31 18.66
N LEU A 535 9.88 -9.03 18.43
CA LEU A 535 9.60 -9.79 17.22
C LEU A 535 8.22 -9.39 16.69
N LEU A 536 7.89 -9.77 15.46
CA LEU A 536 6.53 -9.60 14.95
C LEU A 536 5.57 -10.63 15.53
N ARG A 537 4.28 -10.29 15.53
CA ARG A 537 3.18 -11.20 15.89
C ARG A 537 2.74 -12.01 14.67
N LEU A 538 2.07 -13.13 14.93
CA LEU A 538 1.31 -13.82 13.89
C LEU A 538 0.25 -12.87 13.32
N GLY A 539 0.08 -12.86 12.00
CA GLY A 539 -0.90 -11.99 11.34
C GLY A 539 -0.42 -10.55 11.13
N GLU A 540 0.73 -10.15 11.65
CA GLU A 540 1.25 -8.80 11.42
C GLU A 540 1.81 -8.65 10.00
N LEU A 541 1.76 -7.44 9.43
CA LEU A 541 2.40 -7.14 8.15
C LEU A 541 3.89 -7.51 8.20
N MET A 542 4.41 -8.02 7.09
CA MET A 542 5.79 -8.50 6.98
C MET A 542 6.16 -9.67 7.90
N SER A 543 5.21 -10.30 8.60
CA SER A 543 5.48 -11.50 9.40
C SER A 543 5.59 -12.78 8.58
N GLY A 544 5.25 -12.75 7.28
CA GLY A 544 5.37 -13.88 6.34
C GLY A 544 6.79 -14.12 5.79
N GLN A 545 6.92 -15.12 4.91
CA GLN A 545 8.18 -15.49 4.24
C GLN A 545 8.34 -14.75 2.91
N PHE A 546 9.56 -14.27 2.66
CA PHE A 546 9.94 -13.47 1.49
C PHE A 546 11.02 -14.11 0.61
N ASP A 547 11.13 -15.43 0.68
CA ASP A 547 12.01 -16.24 -0.17
C ASP A 547 11.40 -17.65 -0.32
N ARG A 548 11.88 -18.44 -1.28
CA ARG A 548 11.43 -19.81 -1.54
C ARG A 548 11.83 -20.75 -0.40
N TYR A 549 11.04 -21.81 -0.22
CA TYR A 549 11.37 -22.88 0.69
C TYR A 549 12.77 -23.45 0.43
N GLY A 550 13.57 -23.55 1.50
CA GLY A 550 14.96 -24.03 1.45
C GLY A 550 16.00 -22.90 1.49
N ASN A 551 15.65 -21.69 1.06
CA ASN A 551 16.56 -20.54 1.10
C ASN A 551 16.51 -19.76 2.42
N ASN A 552 15.44 -19.95 3.20
CA ASN A 552 15.22 -19.28 4.48
C ASN A 552 15.04 -20.29 5.63
N THR A 553 14.99 -19.78 6.87
CA THR A 553 14.77 -20.57 8.08
C THR A 553 13.40 -20.28 8.72
N SER A 554 12.92 -21.21 9.54
CA SER A 554 11.75 -20.96 10.38
C SER A 554 12.16 -19.99 11.50
N TYR A 555 11.28 -19.08 11.92
CA TYR A 555 11.57 -18.11 12.98
C TYR A 555 10.40 -17.93 13.95
N TRP A 556 10.73 -17.56 15.19
CA TRP A 556 9.74 -17.31 16.24
C TRP A 556 8.91 -16.05 15.97
N THR A 557 7.66 -16.05 16.43
CA THR A 557 6.84 -14.83 16.59
C THR A 557 6.60 -14.56 18.07
N LEU A 558 6.03 -13.40 18.41
CA LEU A 558 5.64 -13.10 19.80
C LEU A 558 4.39 -13.85 20.29
N THR A 559 3.65 -14.48 19.39
CA THR A 559 2.29 -14.96 19.63
C THR A 559 2.32 -16.35 20.27
N PRO A 560 1.84 -16.55 21.50
CA PRO A 560 1.60 -17.89 22.02
C PRO A 560 0.54 -18.62 21.19
N TYR A 561 0.75 -19.91 20.97
CA TYR A 561 -0.31 -20.81 20.47
C TYR A 561 -1.17 -21.33 21.63
N SER A 562 -0.52 -21.62 22.76
CA SER A 562 -1.14 -22.06 24.00
C SER A 562 -0.24 -21.70 25.19
N THR A 563 -0.57 -22.16 26.39
CA THR A 563 0.29 -22.00 27.57
C THR A 563 1.62 -22.75 27.48
N SER A 564 1.78 -23.66 26.51
CA SER A 564 2.98 -24.51 26.35
C SER A 564 3.71 -24.34 25.03
N ASN A 565 3.12 -23.69 24.04
CA ASN A 565 3.70 -23.53 22.71
C ASN A 565 3.64 -22.10 22.22
N VAL A 566 4.66 -21.69 21.46
CA VAL A 566 4.73 -20.39 20.78
C VAL A 566 4.58 -20.61 19.28
N ARG A 567 3.91 -19.68 18.59
CA ARG A 567 3.79 -19.69 17.14
C ARG A 567 5.17 -19.40 16.52
N ARG A 568 5.38 -19.99 15.34
CA ARG A 568 6.50 -19.70 14.46
C ARG A 568 6.01 -19.62 13.04
N VAL A 569 6.70 -18.86 12.20
CA VAL A 569 6.52 -18.94 10.76
C VAL A 569 7.58 -19.90 10.23
N SER A 570 7.13 -20.92 9.51
CA SER A 570 7.99 -21.97 8.96
C SER A 570 8.63 -21.49 7.67
N ASN A 571 9.76 -22.06 7.29
CA ASN A 571 10.49 -21.68 6.07
C ASN A 571 9.72 -21.98 4.77
N ASN A 572 8.64 -22.76 4.81
CA ASN A 572 7.71 -22.96 3.70
C ASN A 572 6.52 -21.97 3.72
N GLY A 573 6.49 -21.01 4.63
CA GLY A 573 5.43 -19.99 4.71
C GLY A 573 4.25 -20.32 5.62
N SER A 574 4.09 -21.57 6.08
CA SER A 574 3.02 -21.92 7.04
C SER A 574 3.31 -21.45 8.46
N ALA A 575 2.30 -21.11 9.25
CA ALA A 575 2.49 -20.85 10.68
C ALA A 575 2.23 -22.11 11.52
N ASN A 576 3.26 -22.55 12.23
CA ASN A 576 3.24 -23.71 13.11
C ASN A 576 3.44 -23.28 14.56
N TYR A 577 3.55 -24.24 15.47
CA TYR A 577 3.84 -23.99 16.88
C TYR A 577 4.83 -25.01 17.40
N ASN A 578 5.65 -24.64 18.39
CA ASN A 578 6.57 -25.55 19.07
C ASN A 578 6.76 -25.11 20.52
N SER A 579 7.28 -26.02 21.35
CA SER A 579 7.65 -25.72 22.73
C SER A 579 8.79 -24.67 22.76
N PRO A 580 8.69 -23.63 23.61
CA PRO A 580 9.62 -22.51 23.63
C PRO A 580 11.03 -22.87 24.08
N SER A 581 11.20 -23.97 24.82
CA SER A 581 12.48 -24.35 25.45
C SER A 581 13.19 -25.52 24.76
N SER A 582 12.47 -26.34 23.97
CA SER A 582 13.02 -27.56 23.37
C SER A 582 13.34 -27.44 21.88
N SER A 583 13.13 -26.27 21.29
CA SER A 583 13.38 -26.01 19.86
C SER A 583 14.07 -24.67 19.70
N SER A 584 14.95 -24.58 18.70
CA SER A 584 15.61 -23.32 18.31
C SER A 584 15.22 -22.96 16.89
N TYR A 585 14.85 -21.71 16.68
CA TYR A 585 14.46 -21.18 15.36
C TYR A 585 15.14 -19.82 15.14
N GLY A 586 15.12 -19.37 13.90
CA GLY A 586 15.66 -18.08 13.48
C GLY A 586 15.14 -16.91 14.32
N VAL A 587 15.98 -15.88 14.43
CA VAL A 587 15.63 -14.64 15.12
C VAL A 587 15.48 -13.53 14.08
N ARG A 588 14.28 -12.94 14.01
CA ARG A 588 13.94 -11.87 13.06
C ARG A 588 13.57 -10.59 13.83
N PRO A 589 14.56 -9.81 14.28
CA PRO A 589 14.34 -8.65 15.16
C PRO A 589 13.43 -7.61 14.53
N SER A 590 12.59 -7.00 15.37
CA SER A 590 11.77 -5.84 15.06
C SER A 590 12.00 -4.73 16.08
N VAL A 591 12.00 -3.49 15.61
CA VAL A 591 12.21 -2.28 16.41
C VAL A 591 11.27 -1.18 15.94
N ASN A 592 10.99 -0.21 16.82
CA ASN A 592 10.40 1.07 16.43
C ASN A 592 11.48 2.13 16.37
N LEU A 593 11.48 2.88 15.27
CA LEU A 593 12.33 4.04 15.09
C LEU A 593 11.60 5.30 15.53
N LYS A 594 12.37 6.25 16.04
CA LYS A 594 11.89 7.59 16.45
C LYS A 594 11.23 8.32 15.29
N SER A 595 10.26 9.14 15.64
CA SER A 595 9.42 9.87 14.68
C SER A 595 10.16 10.90 13.81
N ASN A 596 11.32 11.36 14.26
CA ASN A 596 12.19 12.25 13.49
C ASN A 596 13.18 11.50 12.59
N ALA A 597 13.09 10.18 12.45
CA ALA A 597 13.86 9.47 11.43
C ALA A 597 13.45 9.95 10.03
N GLN A 598 14.43 10.36 9.23
CA GLN A 598 14.22 10.87 7.87
C GLN A 598 15.13 10.15 6.88
N ILE A 599 14.67 10.06 5.64
CA ILE A 599 15.41 9.52 4.51
C ILE A 599 16.49 10.52 4.10
N VAL A 600 17.68 10.03 3.76
CA VAL A 600 18.74 10.83 3.13
C VAL A 600 19.06 10.39 1.72
N ASN A 601 18.75 9.13 1.39
CA ASN A 601 19.00 8.55 0.08
C ASN A 601 18.18 7.26 -0.11
N GLY A 602 18.14 6.75 -1.34
CA GLY A 602 17.41 5.54 -1.71
C GLY A 602 15.95 5.81 -2.08
N ASP A 603 15.35 4.82 -2.74
CA ASP A 603 13.95 4.84 -3.18
C ASP A 603 13.08 3.78 -2.49
N GLY A 604 13.66 3.01 -1.57
CA GLY A 604 12.94 2.02 -0.77
C GLY A 604 12.75 0.68 -1.48
N THR A 605 13.34 0.49 -2.67
CA THR A 605 13.41 -0.80 -3.36
C THR A 605 14.52 -1.68 -2.76
N LEU A 606 14.51 -2.97 -3.10
CA LEU A 606 15.56 -3.90 -2.67
C LEU A 606 16.95 -3.47 -3.16
N ASN A 607 17.03 -2.94 -4.39
CA ASN A 607 18.29 -2.52 -5.01
C ASN A 607 18.76 -1.13 -4.57
N SER A 608 17.85 -0.31 -4.02
CA SER A 608 18.12 1.05 -3.55
C SER A 608 17.36 1.33 -2.23
N PRO A 609 17.66 0.58 -1.15
CA PRO A 609 16.96 0.72 0.12
C PRO A 609 17.21 2.10 0.74
N PHE A 610 16.26 2.58 1.55
CA PHE A 610 16.38 3.87 2.22
C PHE A 610 17.59 3.90 3.14
N GLU A 611 18.44 4.91 2.96
CA GLU A 611 19.41 5.33 3.97
C GLU A 611 18.75 6.39 4.84
N ILE A 612 18.90 6.28 6.16
CA ILE A 612 18.17 7.10 7.13
C ILE A 612 19.09 7.78 8.15
N GLN A 613 18.62 8.90 8.69
CA GLN A 613 19.25 9.62 9.81
C GLN A 613 18.20 10.21 10.75
N LEU A 614 18.62 10.71 11.91
CA LEU A 614 17.75 11.56 12.73
C LEU A 614 17.68 12.97 12.13
N GLY A 615 16.46 13.46 11.93
CA GLY A 615 16.16 14.87 11.67
C GLY A 615 16.49 15.72 12.89
N GLY A 616 17.01 16.92 12.61
CA GLY A 616 17.41 17.91 13.62
C GLY A 616 16.25 18.64 14.27
#